data_AF-A0A928Q2X3-F1
#
_entry.id   AF-A0A928Q2X3-F1
#
_cell.length_a   1.000
_cell.length_b   1.000
_cell.length_c   1.000
_cell.angle_alpha   90.00
_cell.angle_beta   90.00
_cell.angle_gamma   90.00
#
_symmetry.space_group_name_H-M   'P 1'
#
loop_
_entity.id
_entity.type
_entity.pdbx_description
1 polymer ?
#
loop_
_entity_poly.entity_id
_entity_poly.type
_entity_poly.pdbx_seq_one_letter_code
_entity_poly.pdbx_strand_id
1 'polypeptide(L)' 'MDYTSWGEEYLNEAQALKARIDSLRRQLKTAASNEAKQLNERVALMYSMYLDCRETGRLLQSFAKGRGTRREKETPVA' A
#
# COMPACT_ATOMS: atom_id res chain seq x y z
N MET A 1 20.12 -3.62 2.73
CA MET A 1 18.64 -3.60 2.78
C MET A 1 18.21 -2.37 1.99
N ASP A 2 17.54 -2.58 0.85
CA ASP A 2 17.08 -1.50 -0.03
C ASP A 2 15.64 -1.13 0.32
N TYR A 3 15.49 -0.26 1.30
CA TYR A 3 14.17 0.16 1.79
C TYR A 3 13.42 1.04 0.79
N THR A 4 14.12 1.65 -0.16
CA THR A 4 13.49 2.44 -1.21
C THR A 4 12.79 1.50 -2.19
N SER A 5 13.51 0.54 -2.77
CA SER A 5 12.94 -0.45 -3.71
C SER A 5 11.80 -1.22 -3.07
N TRP A 6 12.00 -1.75 -1.85
CA TRP A 6 10.94 -2.50 -1.16
C TRP A 6 9.73 -1.62 -0.83
N GLY A 7 9.98 -0.36 -0.44
CA GLY A 7 8.89 0.59 -0.21
C GLY A 7 8.04 0.82 -1.47
N GLU A 8 8.69 0.97 -2.62
CA GLU A 8 8.02 1.12 -3.91
C GLU A 8 7.23 -0.13 -4.32
N GLU A 9 7.78 -1.33 -4.14
CA GLU A 9 7.10 -2.60 -4.40
C GLU A 9 5.78 -2.70 -3.61
N TYR A 10 5.81 -2.43 -2.31
CA TYR A 10 4.60 -2.44 -1.47
C TYR A 10 3.57 -1.38 -1.89
N LEU A 11 4.03 -0.18 -2.30
CA LEU A 11 3.12 0.88 -2.76
C LEU A 11 2.50 0.55 -4.13
N ASN A 12 3.24 -0.11 -5.02
CA ASN A 12 2.72 -0.58 -6.29
C ASN A 12 1.65 -1.65 -6.08
N GLU A 13 1.88 -2.60 -5.18
CA GLU A 13 0.89 -3.62 -4.82
C GLU A 13 -0.36 -2.97 -4.19
N ALA A 14 -0.18 -2.01 -3.29
CA ALA A 14 -1.29 -1.23 -2.71
C ALA A 14 -2.13 -0.54 -3.81
N GLN A 15 -1.49 0.01 -4.84
CA GLN A 15 -2.19 0.65 -5.95
C GLN A 15 -2.99 -0.36 -6.79
N ALA A 16 -2.43 -1.54 -7.05
CA ALA A 16 -3.12 -2.63 -7.75
C ALA A 16 -4.35 -3.12 -6.97
N LEU A 17 -4.20 -3.34 -5.66
CA LEU A 17 -5.29 -3.69 -4.76
C LEU A 17 -6.39 -2.63 -4.76
N LYS A 18 -6.02 -1.35 -4.67
CA LYS A 18 -6.96 -0.23 -4.74
C LYS A 18 -7.75 -0.22 -6.05
N ALA A 19 -7.09 -0.41 -7.19
CA ALA A 19 -7.76 -0.45 -8.48
C ALA A 19 -8.79 -1.60 -8.56
N ARG A 20 -8.45 -2.77 -8.01
CA ARG A 20 -9.36 -3.92 -7.96
C ARG A 20 -10.53 -3.66 -7.01
N ILE A 21 -10.30 -3.08 -5.84
CA ILE A 21 -11.35 -2.69 -4.88
C ILE A 21 -12.32 -1.71 -5.51
N ASP A 22 -11.83 -0.69 -6.21
CA ASP A 22 -12.66 0.30 -6.88
C ASP A 22 -13.52 -0.36 -7.98
N SER A 23 -13.00 -1.36 -8.68
CA SER A 23 -13.77 -2.17 -9.63
C SER A 23 -14.89 -2.98 -8.95
N LEU A 24 -14.58 -3.67 -7.84
CA LEU A 24 -15.56 -4.45 -7.08
C LEU A 24 -16.66 -3.56 -6.47
N ARG A 25 -16.30 -2.37 -5.96
CA ARG A 25 -17.26 -1.38 -5.46
C ARG A 25 -18.20 -0.87 -6.55
N ARG A 26 -17.74 -0.77 -7.80
CA ARG A 26 -18.62 -0.46 -8.95
C ARG A 26 -19.58 -1.60 -9.24
N GLN A 27 -19.12 -2.85 -9.24
CA GLN A 27 -19.97 -4.03 -9.44
C GLN A 27 -21.04 -4.15 -8.35
N LEU A 28 -20.70 -3.82 -7.10
CA LEU A 28 -21.63 -3.84 -5.97
C LEU A 28 -22.87 -2.97 -6.19
N LYS A 29 -22.75 -1.84 -6.90
CA LYS A 29 -23.86 -0.91 -7.14
C LYS A 29 -25.01 -1.52 -7.93
N THR A 30 -24.76 -2.59 -8.67
CA THR A 30 -25.73 -3.24 -9.56
C THR A 30 -25.93 -4.72 -9.22
N ALA A 31 -25.33 -5.22 -8.14
CA ALA A 31 -25.36 -6.64 -7.78
C ALA A 31 -26.68 -7.04 -7.13
N ALA A 32 -27.11 -8.28 -7.37
CA ALA A 32 -28.23 -8.88 -6.63
C ALA A 32 -27.84 -9.10 -5.15
N SER A 33 -28.82 -9.21 -4.26
CA SER A 33 -28.60 -9.25 -2.80
C SER A 33 -27.61 -10.34 -2.34
N ASN A 34 -27.67 -11.54 -2.93
CA ASN A 34 -26.75 -12.64 -2.60
C ASN A 34 -25.30 -12.37 -3.06
N GLU A 35 -25.13 -11.83 -4.27
CA GLU A 35 -23.83 -11.45 -4.83
C GLU A 35 -23.23 -10.24 -4.12
N ALA A 36 -24.07 -9.30 -3.68
CA ALA A 36 -23.65 -8.11 -2.96
C ALA A 36 -22.95 -8.45 -1.64
N LYS A 37 -23.42 -9.49 -0.93
CA LYS A 37 -22.77 -9.97 0.30
C LYS A 37 -21.35 -10.47 0.01
N GLN A 38 -21.19 -11.34 -0.98
CA GLN A 38 -19.88 -11.91 -1.35
C GLN A 38 -18.91 -10.83 -1.86
N LEU A 39 -19.41 -9.87 -2.65
CA LEU A 39 -18.62 -8.74 -3.11
C LEU A 39 -18.16 -7.84 -1.96
N ASN A 40 -19.03 -7.57 -0.97
CA ASN A 40 -18.66 -6.79 0.21
C ASN A 40 -17.59 -7.49 1.05
N GLU A 41 -17.73 -8.79 1.30
CA GLU A 41 -16.71 -9.58 2.01
C GLU A 41 -15.36 -9.53 1.30
N ARG A 42 -15.37 -9.68 -0.04
CA ARG A 42 -14.15 -9.57 -0.85
C ARG A 42 -13.54 -8.17 -0.80
N VAL A 43 -14.36 -7.12 -0.87
CA VAL A 43 -13.90 -5.72 -0.75
C VAL A 43 -13.26 -5.48 0.61
N ALA A 44 -13.86 -5.98 1.70
CA ALA A 44 -13.32 -5.82 3.05
C ALA A 44 -11.94 -6.47 3.19
N LEU A 45 -11.80 -7.72 2.74
CA LEU A 45 -10.53 -8.44 2.76
C LEU A 45 -9.45 -7.74 1.93
N MET A 46 -9.77 -7.36 0.70
CA MET A 46 -8.78 -6.68 -0.15
C MET A 46 -8.42 -5.30 0.40
N TYR A 47 -9.35 -4.61 1.05
CA TYR A 47 -9.10 -3.30 1.65
C TYR A 47 -8.16 -3.39 2.86
N SER A 48 -8.22 -4.45 3.68
CA SER A 48 -7.23 -4.64 4.75
C SER A 48 -5.83 -4.85 4.17
N MET A 49 -5.70 -5.69 3.14
CA MET A 49 -4.42 -5.92 2.44
C MET A 49 -3.86 -4.63 1.83
N TYR A 50 -4.73 -3.80 1.24
CA TYR A 50 -4.32 -2.49 0.71
C TYR A 50 -3.73 -1.59 1.79
N LEU A 51 -4.36 -1.54 2.96
CA LEU A 51 -3.86 -0.74 4.09
C LEU A 51 -2.51 -1.28 4.57
N ASP A 52 -2.38 -2.60 4.74
CA ASP A 52 -1.13 -3.22 5.17
C ASP A 52 0.02 -2.92 4.21
N CYS A 53 -0.20 -3.06 2.90
CA CYS A 53 0.81 -2.75 1.89
C CYS A 53 1.17 -1.26 1.89
N ARG A 54 0.16 -0.38 1.97
CA ARG A 54 0.37 1.07 1.94
C ARG A 54 1.18 1.54 3.15
N GLU A 55 0.82 1.10 4.36
CA GLU A 55 1.53 1.52 5.57
C GLU A 55 2.93 0.91 5.64
N THR A 56 3.09 -0.36 5.22
CA THR A 56 4.42 -0.99 5.12
C THR A 56 5.32 -0.23 4.13
N GLY A 57 4.84 0.08 2.94
CA GLY A 57 5.60 0.84 1.94
C GLY A 57 6.04 2.21 2.44
N ARG A 58 5.13 2.95 3.10
CA ARG A 58 5.44 4.24 3.73
C ARG A 58 6.47 4.13 4.85
N LEU A 59 6.36 3.10 5.69
CA LEU A 59 7.30 2.85 6.77
C LEU A 59 8.71 2.59 6.22
N LEU A 60 8.84 1.74 5.20
CA LEU A 60 10.11 1.45 4.54
C LEU A 60 10.74 2.71 3.94
N GLN A 61 9.97 3.51 3.20
CA GLN A 61 10.46 4.78 2.66
C GLN A 61 10.89 5.76 3.77
N SER A 62 10.22 5.76 4.93
CA SER A 62 10.64 6.59 6.06
C SER A 62 12.00 6.16 6.63
N PHE A 63 12.28 4.86 6.67
CA PHE A 63 13.59 4.34 7.08
C PHE A 63 14.70 4.65 6.08
N ALA A 64 14.39 4.70 4.78
CA ALA A 64 15.34 5.15 3.76
C ALA A 64 15.71 6.63 4.00
N LYS A 65 14.69 7.49 4.20
CA LYS A 65 14.87 8.93 4.45
C LYS A 65 15.64 9.22 5.74
N GLY A 66 15.32 8.52 6.83
CA GLY A 66 16.00 8.68 8.12
C GLY A 66 17.48 8.26 8.12
N ARG A 67 17.91 7.43 7.15
CA ARG A 67 19.33 7.07 6.96
C ARG A 67 20.07 8.03 6.05
N GLY A 68 19.40 8.57 5.03
CA GLY A 68 19.96 9.64 4.21
C GLY A 68 20.36 10.85 5.06
N THR A 69 19.47 11.28 5.95
CA THR A 69 19.73 12.41 6.85
C THR A 69 20.78 12.16 7.94
N ARG A 70 21.06 10.89 8.29
CA ARG A 70 22.14 10.54 9.23
C ARG A 70 23.50 10.55 8.54
N ARG A 71 23.59 10.02 7.31
CA ARG A 71 24.84 10.04 6.51
C ARG A 71 25.28 11.45 6.13
N GLU A 72 24.34 12.36 5.84
CA GLU A 72 24.67 13.77 5.54
C GLU A 72 25.27 14.53 6.74
N LYS A 73 24.98 14.12 7.97
CA LYS A 73 25.52 14.75 9.19
C LYS A 73 26.88 14.20 9.62
N GLU A 74 27.37 13.15 8.97
CA GLU A 74 28.63 12.46 9.30
C GLU A 74 29.77 12.80 8.33
N THR A 75 29.61 13.79 7.44
CA THR A 75 30.75 14.37 6.71
C THR A 75 31.28 15.60 7.47
N PRO A 76 32.42 15.50 8.19
CA PRO A 76 33.11 16.69 8.65
C PRO A 76 33.73 17.36 7.42
N VAL A 77 33.48 18.66 7.29
CA VAL A 77 34.30 19.55 6.46
C VAL A 77 35.75 19.41 6.94
N ALA A 78 36.65 19.20 5.98
CA ALA A 78 38.09 19.02 6.18
C ALA A 78 38.75 20.19 6.94
#